data_AF-A0AAX1N2L9-F1
#
_entry.id   AF-A0AAX1N2L9-F1
#
_cell.length_a   1.000
_cell.length_b   1.000
_cell.length_c   1.000
_cell.angle_alpha   90.00
_cell.angle_beta   90.00
_cell.angle_gamma   90.00
#
_symmetry.space_group_name_H-M   'P 1'
#
loop_
_entity.id
_entity.type
_entity.pdbx_description
1 polymer ?
#
loop_
_entity_poly.entity_id
_entity_poly.type
_entity_poly.pdbx_seq_one_letter_code
_entity_poly.pdbx_strand_id
1 'polypeptide(L)'
;MKTIFSIVLVSLITFTSFAKTAEGPASDKMSKLIKMVNNADKSDWVTLNKAASYNINWNADIELAKQWIEASIAINDNAEAYELLGDYHLRKGDLEKAYENYYTALEKGMFSLRKSDFERIQRKNLVFGRSLK
;
A
#
# COMPACT_ATOMS: atom_id res chain seq x y z
N MET A 1 45.97 -3.32 -22.03
CA MET A 1 45.59 -2.58 -20.81
C MET A 1 44.32 -1.79 -21.15
N LYS A 2 43.16 -2.21 -20.61
CA LYS A 2 42.48 -1.58 -19.45
C LYS A 2 42.13 -0.11 -19.79
N THR A 3 40.89 0.34 -19.94
CA THR A 3 39.58 -0.07 -19.40
C THR A 3 38.50 0.67 -20.22
N ILE A 4 37.47 -0.04 -20.69
CA ILE A 4 36.26 0.58 -21.25
C ILE A 4 35.42 1.05 -20.06
N PHE A 5 35.17 2.36 -19.95
CA PHE A 5 34.21 2.90 -19.01
C PHE A 5 32.79 2.53 -19.49
N SER A 6 32.23 1.49 -18.89
CA SER A 6 30.80 1.18 -18.98
C SER A 6 30.02 2.24 -18.22
N ILE A 7 29.47 3.22 -18.93
CA ILE A 7 28.41 4.07 -18.41
C ILE A 7 27.12 3.25 -18.49
N VAL A 8 26.75 2.63 -17.38
CA VAL A 8 25.42 2.04 -17.20
C VAL A 8 24.44 3.20 -17.12
N LEU A 9 23.73 3.44 -18.22
CA LEU A 9 22.60 4.34 -18.29
C LEU A 9 21.49 3.74 -17.43
N VAL A 10 21.28 4.30 -16.23
CA VAL A 10 20.11 3.97 -15.40
C VAL A 10 18.89 4.44 -16.18
N SER A 11 18.21 3.49 -16.84
CA SER A 11 16.94 3.72 -17.50
C SER A 11 15.92 4.11 -16.44
N LEU A 12 15.65 5.42 -16.35
CA LEU A 12 14.48 5.97 -15.68
C LEU A 12 13.28 5.18 -16.21
N ILE A 13 12.60 4.46 -15.32
CA ILE A 13 11.32 3.85 -15.62
C ILE A 13 10.39 5.01 -15.98
N THR A 14 10.12 5.15 -17.27
CA THR A 14 9.19 6.12 -17.81
C THR A 14 7.79 5.69 -17.37
N PHE A 15 7.15 6.52 -16.54
CA PHE A 15 5.74 6.37 -16.22
C PHE A 15 4.94 6.47 -17.53
N THR A 16 4.49 5.33 -18.06
CA THR A 16 3.53 5.31 -19.16
C THR A 16 2.20 5.79 -18.61
N SER A 17 1.82 7.02 -18.92
CA SER A 17 0.46 7.52 -18.74
C SER A 17 -0.52 6.56 -19.43
N PHE A 18 -1.33 5.85 -18.64
CA PHE A 18 -2.42 5.04 -19.18
C PHE A 18 -3.51 5.95 -19.74
N ALA A 19 -3.79 5.78 -21.04
CA ALA A 19 -4.89 6.40 -21.73
C ALA A 19 -6.21 5.65 -21.43
N LYS A 20 -7.20 6.42 -20.95
CA LYS A 20 -8.66 6.26 -21.04
C LYS A 20 -9.27 4.85 -21.04
N THR A 21 -9.98 4.52 -19.96
CA THR A 21 -11.35 3.98 -20.02
C THR A 21 -12.20 4.50 -18.86
N ALA A 22 -13.48 4.77 -19.16
CA ALA A 22 -14.62 5.13 -18.31
C ALA A 22 -14.62 6.49 -17.58
N GLU A 23 -15.54 7.36 -18.04
CA GLU A 23 -15.88 8.67 -17.48
C GLU A 23 -16.66 8.55 -16.16
N GLY A 24 -16.15 9.24 -15.16
CA GLY A 24 -16.89 9.83 -14.06
C GLY A 24 -15.91 10.79 -13.37
N PRO A 25 -16.34 11.94 -12.82
CA PRO A 25 -15.45 12.62 -11.89
C PRO A 25 -15.24 11.60 -10.78
N ALA A 26 -14.01 11.10 -10.64
CA ALA A 26 -13.57 10.46 -9.43
C ALA A 26 -14.17 11.30 -8.30
N SER A 27 -15.12 10.72 -7.53
CA SER A 27 -15.98 11.49 -6.62
C SER A 27 -15.17 12.56 -5.91
N ASP A 28 -15.71 13.74 -5.58
CA ASP A 28 -14.94 14.84 -4.98
C ASP A 28 -13.92 14.39 -3.91
N LYS A 29 -14.27 13.34 -3.15
CA LYS A 29 -13.39 12.59 -2.25
C LYS A 29 -12.12 12.00 -2.89
N MET A 30 -12.21 11.25 -3.99
CA MET A 30 -11.06 10.68 -4.70
C MET A 30 -10.16 11.77 -5.30
N SER A 31 -10.73 12.83 -5.89
CA SER A 31 -9.93 13.97 -6.37
C SER A 31 -9.11 14.60 -5.24
N LYS A 32 -9.70 14.72 -4.05
CA LYS A 32 -9.00 15.20 -2.84
C LYS A 32 -7.87 14.26 -2.40
N LEU A 33 -8.06 12.94 -2.45
CA LEU A 33 -6.98 11.98 -2.12
C LEU A 33 -5.81 12.09 -3.09
N ILE A 34 -6.08 12.17 -4.40
CA ILE A 34 -5.03 12.32 -5.41
C ILE A 34 -4.26 13.62 -5.20
N LYS A 35 -4.96 14.74 -4.93
CA LYS A 35 -4.31 16.01 -4.61
C LYS A 35 -3.48 15.93 -3.33
N MET A 36 -3.98 15.25 -2.30
CA MET A 36 -3.26 15.04 -1.04
C MET A 36 -1.93 14.30 -1.28
N VAL A 37 -1.95 13.21 -2.06
CA VAL A 37 -0.73 12.46 -2.41
C VAL A 37 0.21 13.27 -3.28
N ASN A 38 -0.29 13.98 -4.31
CA ASN A 38 0.54 14.77 -5.21
C ASN A 38 1.23 15.96 -4.53
N ASN A 39 0.62 16.50 -3.46
CA ASN A 39 1.18 17.62 -2.71
C ASN A 39 2.07 17.16 -1.54
N ALA A 40 2.12 15.86 -1.24
CA ALA A 40 2.95 15.32 -0.18
C ALA A 40 4.43 15.33 -0.57
N ASP A 41 5.31 15.36 0.43
CA ASP A 41 6.73 15.13 0.19
C ASP A 41 6.95 13.71 -0.39
N LYS A 42 7.95 13.54 -1.25
CA LYS A 42 8.24 12.24 -1.87
C LYS A 42 8.59 11.14 -0.86
N SER A 43 9.02 11.53 0.34
CA SER A 43 9.32 10.62 1.45
C SER A 43 8.15 10.43 2.43
N ASP A 44 7.02 11.10 2.22
CA ASP A 44 5.84 11.02 3.09
C ASP A 44 5.01 9.76 2.82
N TRP A 45 5.54 8.63 3.29
CA TRP A 45 4.85 7.34 3.26
C TRP A 45 3.56 7.31 4.10
N VAL A 46 3.44 8.18 5.10
CA VAL A 46 2.26 8.27 5.97
C VAL A 46 1.06 8.78 5.17
N THR A 47 1.27 9.80 4.34
CA THR A 47 0.20 10.31 3.45
C THR A 47 -0.24 9.25 2.43
N LEU A 48 0.69 8.44 1.91
CA LEU A 48 0.36 7.31 1.03
C LEU A 48 -0.50 6.26 1.74
N ASN A 49 -0.11 5.81 2.93
CA ASN A 49 -0.89 4.88 3.76
C ASN A 49 -2.29 5.42 4.04
N LYS A 50 -2.38 6.70 4.43
CA LYS A 50 -3.66 7.36 4.71
C LYS A 50 -4.57 7.41 3.48
N ALA A 51 -4.03 7.77 2.32
CA ALA A 51 -4.79 7.80 1.07
C ALA A 51 -5.31 6.41 0.70
N ALA A 52 -4.45 5.39 0.79
CA ALA A 52 -4.80 4.01 0.52
C ALA A 52 -5.89 3.49 1.47
N SER A 53 -5.77 3.78 2.77
CA SER A 53 -6.77 3.41 3.78
C SER A 53 -8.15 3.96 3.44
N TYR A 54 -8.27 5.25 3.09
CA TYR A 54 -9.56 5.81 2.67
C TYR A 54 -10.09 5.14 1.42
N ASN A 55 -9.22 4.86 0.45
CA ASN A 55 -9.61 4.28 -0.83
C ASN A 55 -10.13 2.84 -0.67
N ILE A 56 -9.48 2.03 0.17
CA ILE A 56 -9.94 0.68 0.59
C ILE A 56 -11.25 0.74 1.37
N ASN A 57 -11.36 1.68 2.32
CA ASN A 57 -12.54 1.79 3.18
C ASN A 57 -13.79 2.26 2.42
N TRP A 58 -13.63 3.10 1.42
CA TRP A 58 -14.71 3.56 0.56
C TRP A 58 -15.03 2.59 -0.57
N ASN A 59 -14.26 1.51 -0.71
CA ASN A 59 -14.36 0.56 -1.82
C ASN A 59 -14.36 1.30 -3.17
N ALA A 60 -13.46 2.27 -3.32
CA ALA A 60 -13.37 3.11 -4.50
C ALA A 60 -12.43 2.47 -5.54
N ASP A 61 -11.22 2.99 -5.73
CA ASP A 61 -10.21 2.39 -6.59
C ASP A 61 -9.16 1.63 -5.74
N ILE A 62 -9.48 0.38 -5.43
CA ILE A 62 -8.63 -0.48 -4.60
C ILE A 62 -7.28 -0.80 -5.26
N GLU A 63 -7.17 -0.73 -6.59
CA GLU A 63 -5.90 -0.97 -7.29
C GLU A 63 -4.97 0.25 -7.16
N LEU A 64 -5.52 1.46 -7.25
CA LEU A 64 -4.78 2.68 -6.90
C LEU A 64 -4.33 2.67 -5.44
N ALA A 65 -5.17 2.17 -4.53
CA ALA A 65 -4.78 2.01 -3.13
C ALA A 65 -3.55 1.10 -2.99
N LYS A 66 -3.52 -0.04 -3.69
CA LYS A 66 -2.37 -0.94 -3.71
C LYS A 66 -1.10 -0.25 -4.21
N GLN A 67 -1.18 0.55 -5.27
CA GLN A 67 -0.03 1.30 -5.78
C GLN A 67 0.55 2.27 -4.74
N TRP A 68 -0.31 2.98 -4.00
CA TRP A 68 0.15 3.85 -2.92
C TRP A 68 0.78 3.07 -1.76
N ILE A 69 0.25 1.89 -1.44
CA ILE A 69 0.83 1.03 -0.41
C ILE A 69 2.20 0.51 -0.83
N GLU A 70 2.37 0.08 -2.08
CA GLU A 70 3.66 -0.37 -2.63
C GLU A 70 4.68 0.76 -2.64
N ALA A 71 4.25 1.98 -3.00
CA ALA A 71 5.10 3.17 -2.91
C ALA A 71 5.49 3.49 -1.46
N SER A 72 4.56 3.35 -0.51
CA SER A 72 4.83 3.52 0.92
C SER A 72 5.89 2.53 1.41
N ILE A 73 5.76 1.24 1.08
CA ILE A 73 6.74 0.19 1.43
C ILE A 73 8.12 0.50 0.84
N ALA A 74 8.16 0.97 -0.41
CA ALA A 74 9.42 1.33 -1.07
C ALA A 74 10.15 2.51 -0.41
N ILE A 75 9.40 3.45 0.17
CA ILE A 75 9.95 4.59 0.93
C ILE A 75 10.33 4.16 2.35
N ASN A 76 9.45 3.38 2.99
CA ASN A 76 9.61 2.90 4.35
C ASN A 76 8.94 1.54 4.53
N ASP A 77 9.72 0.50 4.80
CA ASP A 77 9.22 -0.85 5.11
C ASP A 77 8.54 -0.86 6.49
N ASN A 78 7.23 -0.56 6.52
CA ASN A 78 6.46 -0.27 7.73
C ASN A 78 5.24 -1.18 7.95
N ALA A 79 4.91 -1.41 9.23
CA ALA A 79 3.81 -2.28 9.63
C ALA A 79 2.43 -1.84 9.13
N GLU A 80 2.15 -0.53 9.09
CA GLU A 80 0.85 -0.01 8.65
C GLU A 80 0.58 -0.33 7.18
N ALA A 81 1.60 -0.22 6.32
CA ALA A 81 1.47 -0.55 4.91
C ALA A 81 1.11 -2.03 4.70
N TYR A 82 1.71 -2.96 5.46
CA TYR A 82 1.34 -4.37 5.41
C TYR A 82 -0.05 -4.64 6.00
N GLU A 83 -0.49 -3.93 7.03
CA GLU A 83 -1.89 -4.01 7.50
C GLU A 83 -2.85 -3.63 6.35
N LEU A 84 -2.53 -2.56 5.61
CA LEU A 84 -3.34 -2.10 4.48
C LEU A 84 -3.29 -3.06 3.28
N LEU A 85 -2.16 -3.72 2.99
CA LEU A 85 -2.13 -4.80 1.99
C LEU A 85 -3.04 -5.96 2.39
N GLY A 86 -3.07 -6.31 3.68
CA GLY A 86 -3.99 -7.31 4.21
C GLY A 86 -5.45 -6.91 3.96
N ASP A 87 -5.81 -5.65 4.25
CA ASP A 87 -7.14 -5.11 4.01
C ASP A 87 -7.49 -5.08 2.50
N TYR A 88 -6.52 -4.78 1.63
CA TYR A 88 -6.70 -4.87 0.17
C TYR A 88 -7.02 -6.31 -0.27
N HIS A 89 -6.22 -7.29 0.16
CA HIS A 89 -6.44 -8.69 -0.22
C HIS A 89 -7.77 -9.23 0.33
N LEU A 90 -8.14 -8.82 1.53
CA LEU A 90 -9.45 -9.11 2.10
C LEU A 90 -10.59 -8.58 1.21
N ARG A 91 -10.48 -7.35 0.69
CA ARG A 91 -11.46 -6.78 -0.26
C ARG A 91 -11.55 -7.56 -1.57
N LYS A 92 -10.45 -8.18 -2.00
CA LYS A 92 -10.40 -9.05 -3.19
C LYS A 92 -10.92 -10.46 -2.91
N GLY A 93 -11.19 -10.81 -1.65
CA GLY A 93 -11.56 -12.16 -1.24
C GLY A 93 -10.38 -13.13 -1.12
N ASP A 94 -9.15 -12.63 -1.21
CA ASP A 94 -7.91 -13.42 -1.09
C ASP A 94 -7.52 -13.54 0.38
N LEU A 95 -8.17 -14.45 1.10
CA LEU A 95 -8.01 -14.61 2.55
C LEU A 95 -6.60 -15.07 2.95
N GLU A 96 -5.95 -15.86 2.09
CA GLU A 96 -4.58 -16.35 2.32
C GLU A 96 -3.61 -15.18 2.32
N LYS A 97 -3.62 -14.35 1.27
CA LYS A 97 -2.75 -13.17 1.24
C LYS A 97 -3.13 -12.12 2.28
N ALA A 98 -4.41 -12.01 2.63
CA ALA A 98 -4.81 -11.14 3.74
C ALA A 98 -4.13 -11.58 5.04
N TYR A 99 -4.20 -12.87 5.37
CA TYR A 99 -3.54 -13.45 6.54
C TYR A 99 -2.02 -13.22 6.53
N GLU A 100 -1.34 -13.51 5.42
CA GLU A 100 0.12 -13.34 5.26
C GLU A 100 0.57 -11.90 5.50
N ASN A 101 -0.18 -10.94 4.95
CA ASN A 101 0.15 -9.52 5.11
C ASN A 101 -0.12 -9.02 6.53
N TYR A 102 -1.21 -9.47 7.19
CA TYR A 102 -1.40 -9.17 8.61
C TYR A 102 -0.33 -9.78 9.50
N TYR A 103 0.16 -10.97 9.17
CA TYR A 103 1.28 -11.60 9.87
C TYR A 103 2.55 -10.75 9.72
N THR A 104 2.88 -10.35 8.48
CA THR A 104 4.02 -9.47 8.18
C THR A 104 3.91 -8.14 8.94
N ALA A 105 2.72 -7.56 9.00
CA ALA A 105 2.48 -6.33 9.75
C ALA A 105 2.79 -6.48 11.26
N LEU A 106 2.46 -7.63 11.86
CA LEU A 106 2.81 -7.92 13.25
C LEU A 106 4.32 -8.08 13.45
N GLU A 107 5.01 -8.76 12.53
CA GLU A 107 6.46 -8.93 12.60
C GLU A 107 7.19 -7.58 12.53
N LYS A 108 6.83 -6.73 11.56
CA LYS A 108 7.38 -5.38 11.41
C LYS A 108 7.02 -4.47 12.60
N GLY A 109 5.84 -4.70 13.17
CA GLY A 109 5.27 -3.88 14.22
C GLY A 109 5.64 -4.28 15.65
N MET A 110 6.33 -5.40 15.84
CA MET A 110 6.51 -6.06 17.14
C MET A 110 7.05 -5.15 18.25
N PHE A 111 7.92 -4.19 17.91
CA PHE A 111 8.53 -3.26 18.87
C PHE A 111 8.20 -1.79 18.62
N SER A 112 7.42 -1.48 17.58
CA SER A 112 7.16 -0.11 17.12
C SER A 112 5.69 0.28 17.20
N LEU A 113 4.78 -0.68 17.11
CA LEU A 113 3.34 -0.41 17.19
C LEU A 113 2.93 -0.08 18.63
N ARG A 114 1.95 0.82 18.75
CA ARG A 114 1.22 0.95 20.00
C ARG A 114 0.45 -0.34 20.26
N LYS A 115 0.31 -0.69 21.54
CA LYS A 115 -0.41 -1.89 21.98
C LYS A 115 -1.77 -2.06 21.30
N SER A 116 -2.56 -0.99 21.19
CA SER A 116 -3.88 -1.02 20.54
C SER A 116 -3.83 -1.36 19.05
N ASP A 117 -2.79 -0.92 18.33
CA ASP A 117 -2.61 -1.20 16.91
C ASP A 117 -2.16 -2.65 16.72
N PHE A 118 -1.20 -3.10 17.53
CA PHE A 118 -0.75 -4.49 17.54
C PHE A 118 -1.91 -5.47 17.80
N GLU A 119 -2.70 -5.23 18.85
CA GLU A 119 -3.86 -6.08 19.18
C GLU A 119 -4.93 -6.07 18.08
N ARG A 120 -5.13 -4.94 17.39
CA ARG A 120 -6.06 -4.86 16.24
C ARG A 120 -5.60 -5.78 15.12
N ILE A 121 -4.34 -5.68 14.72
CA ILE A 121 -3.78 -6.50 13.63
C ILE A 121 -3.78 -7.98 14.03
N GLN A 122 -3.46 -8.29 15.28
CA GLN A 122 -3.48 -9.65 15.80
C GLN A 122 -4.88 -10.27 15.69
N ARG A 123 -5.94 -9.51 16.01
CA ARG A 123 -7.32 -9.98 15.82
C ARG A 123 -7.63 -10.25 14.35
N LYS A 124 -7.23 -9.37 13.43
CA LYS A 124 -7.41 -9.59 11.98
C LYS A 124 -6.71 -10.89 11.55
N ASN A 125 -5.42 -11.03 11.89
CA ASN A 125 -4.64 -12.23 11.56
C ASN A 125 -5.28 -13.52 12.12
N LEU A 126 -5.71 -13.53 13.39
CA LEU A 126 -6.37 -14.69 13.99
C LEU A 126 -7.72 -15.02 13.34
N VAL A 127 -8.52 -14.02 12.98
CA VAL A 127 -9.82 -14.23 12.32
C VAL A 127 -9.62 -14.88 10.97
N PHE A 128 -8.77 -14.30 10.12
CA PHE A 128 -8.61 -14.80 8.75
C PHE A 128 -7.77 -16.08 8.67
N GLY A 129 -6.80 -16.28 9.57
CA GLY A 129 -6.08 -17.56 9.65
C GLY A 129 -6.97 -18.73 10.06
N ARG A 130 -8.03 -18.50 10.86
CA ARG A 130 -9.02 -19.56 11.18
C ARG A 130 -9.88 -19.95 9.99
N SER A 131 -10.15 -19.02 9.08
CA SER A 131 -10.96 -19.24 7.88
C SER A 131 -10.23 -20.04 6.79
N LEU A 132 -8.94 -20.34 6.96
CA LEU A 132 -8.13 -21.13 6.01
C LEU A 132 -8.14 -22.64 6.31
N LYS A 133 -8.88 -23.09 7.33
CA LYS A 133 -9.03 -24.50 7.71
C LYS A 133 -10.25 -25.13 7.05
#